data_AF-A0A9W3VGC4-F1
#
_entry.id   AF-A0A9W3VGC4-F1
#
_cell.length_a   1.000
_cell.length_b   1.000
_cell.length_c   1.000
_cell.angle_alpha   90.00
_cell.angle_beta   90.00
_cell.angle_gamma   90.00
#
_symmetry.space_group_name_H-M   'P 1'
#
loop_
_entity.id
_entity.type
_entity.pdbx_description
1 polymer ?
#
loop_
_entity_poly.entity_id
_entity_poly.type
_entity_poly.pdbx_seq_one_letter_code
_entity_poly.pdbx_strand_id
1 'polypeptide(L)' 'MELLKTQQCPYCKSFVEDCHAKWEGGNHEVECDSCNKKYQVQPIYDFKGFEVQKICDRCNEVEEECYCNAEGTEK' A
#
# COMPACT_ATOMS: atom_id res chain seq x y z
N MET A 1 3.49 -1.10 14.99
CA MET A 1 4.04 0.18 14.49
C MET A 1 3.01 0.71 13.52
N GLU A 2 2.28 1.77 13.89
CA GLU A 2 1.25 2.36 13.02
C GLU A 2 1.94 3.25 11.98
N LEU A 3 1.73 2.95 10.69
CA LEU A 3 2.26 3.75 9.59
C LEU A 3 1.50 5.07 9.58
N LEU A 4 2.15 6.15 10.02
CA LEU A 4 1.54 7.48 10.06
C LEU A 4 1.30 7.96 8.62
N LYS A 5 0.02 8.21 8.29
CA LYS A 5 -0.43 8.86 7.05
C LYS A 5 -0.14 10.37 7.04
N THR A 6 0.95 10.80 7.65
CA THR A 6 1.29 12.23 7.76
C THR A 6 2.76 12.43 7.46
N GLN A 7 3.02 13.35 6.53
CA GLN A 7 4.36 13.74 6.14
C GLN A 7 4.71 15.04 6.87
N GLN A 8 5.98 15.23 7.23
CA GLN A 8 6.44 16.50 7.81
C GLN A 8 7.28 17.26 6.81
N CYS A 9 6.90 18.51 6.51
CA CYS A 9 7.67 19.36 5.63
C CYS A 9 9.07 19.62 6.21
N PRO A 10 10.15 19.35 5.45
CA PRO A 10 11.52 19.52 5.97
C PRO A 10 11.87 20.99 6.25
N TYR A 11 11.18 21.93 5.58
CA TYR A 11 11.48 23.36 5.65
C TYR A 11 10.79 24.10 6.79
N CYS A 12 9.49 23.86 7.01
CA CYS A 12 8.69 24.60 7.99
C CYS A 12 8.14 23.74 9.12
N LYS A 13 8.37 22.43 9.10
CA LYS A 13 7.91 21.45 10.10
C LYS A 13 6.40 21.28 10.21
N SER A 14 5.61 21.96 9.37
CA SER A 14 4.18 21.69 9.21
C SER A 14 3.92 20.26 8.76
N PHE A 15 2.85 19.67 9.28
CA PHE A 15 2.35 18.38 8.82
C PHE A 15 1.56 18.58 7.53
N VAL A 16 1.80 17.71 6.56
CA VAL A 16 1.08 17.63 5.30
C VAL A 16 0.27 16.34 5.35
N GLU A 17 -1.05 16.46 5.23
CA GLU A 17 -1.95 15.31 5.20
C GLU A 17 -1.72 14.52 3.91
N ASP A 18 -1.60 13.19 4.05
CA ASP A 18 -1.17 12.28 2.99
C ASP A 18 -2.31 11.87 2.04
N CYS A 19 -3.28 12.76 1.84
CA CYS A 19 -4.50 12.53 1.04
C CYS A 19 -4.20 12.27 -0.44
N HIS A 20 -2.97 12.56 -0.88
CA HIS A 20 -2.52 12.47 -2.27
C HIS A 20 -1.18 11.77 -2.46
N ALA A 21 -0.62 11.07 -1.45
CA ALA A 21 0.53 10.22 -1.71
C ALA A 21 0.16 9.20 -2.77
N LYS A 22 0.83 9.29 -3.91
CA LYS A 22 0.86 8.20 -4.86
C LYS A 22 1.76 7.13 -4.22
N TRP A 23 1.15 6.08 -3.69
CA TRP A 23 1.87 4.91 -3.15
C TRP A 23 2.42 4.01 -4.25
N GLU A 24 2.18 4.39 -5.51
CA GLU A 24 2.77 3.72 -6.67
C GLU A 24 4.27 3.99 -6.70
N GLY A 25 5.05 2.93 -6.89
CA GLY A 25 6.49 2.94 -6.64
C GLY A 25 7.23 4.09 -7.32
N GLY A 26 8.18 4.70 -6.59
CA GLY A 26 9.01 5.79 -7.08
C GLY A 26 9.09 6.97 -6.13
N ASN A 27 9.78 8.01 -6.57
CA ASN A 27 9.92 9.27 -5.86
C ASN A 27 8.76 10.20 -6.23
N HIS A 28 8.13 10.84 -5.24
CA HIS A 28 7.04 11.78 -5.45
C HIS A 28 7.43 13.17 -4.98
N GLU A 29 7.11 14.19 -5.78
CA GLU A 29 7.24 15.58 -5.36
C GLU A 29 5.97 16.03 -4.64
N VAL A 30 6.15 16.67 -3.49
CA VAL A 30 5.08 17.23 -2.67
C VAL A 30 5.36 18.71 -2.46
N GLU A 31 4.35 19.55 -2.69
CA GLU A 31 4.42 20.98 -2.39
C GLU A 31 3.77 21.24 -1.03
N CYS A 32 4.48 21.94 -0.14
CA CYS A 32 3.96 22.24 1.19
C CYS A 32 3.02 23.45 1.18
N ASP A 33 1.75 23.27 1.55
CA ASP A 33 0.77 24.38 1.61
C ASP A 33 1.15 25.51 2.58
N SER A 34 1.95 25.23 3.60
CA SER A 34 2.37 26.25 4.57
C SER A 34 3.51 27.15 4.08
N CYS A 35 4.43 26.63 3.28
CA CYS A 35 5.64 27.37 2.89
C CYS A 35 5.89 27.42 1.39
N ASN A 36 5.02 26.81 0.59
CA ASN A 36 5.05 26.71 -0.87
C ASN A 36 6.38 26.17 -1.42
N LYS A 37 7.12 25.41 -0.60
CA LYS A 37 8.35 24.73 -1.02
C LYS A 37 8.03 23.30 -1.41
N LYS A 38 8.62 22.86 -2.52
CA LYS A 38 8.58 21.48 -2.99
C LYS A 38 9.65 20.65 -2.30
N TYR A 39 9.31 19.43 -1.92
CA TYR A 39 10.22 18.42 -1.41
C TYR A 39 9.87 17.06 -2.00
N GLN A 40 10.86 16.16 -2.02
CA GLN A 40 10.68 14.82 -2.53
C GLN A 40 10.43 13.85 -1.37
N VAL A 41 9.46 12.96 -1.55
CA VAL A 41 9.23 11.82 -0.67
C VAL A 41 9.53 10.53 -1.40
N GLN A 42 10.14 9.59 -0.70
CA GLN A 42 10.42 8.25 -1.22
C GLN A 42 9.80 7.24 -0.26
N PRO A 43 8.91 6.36 -0.73
CA PRO A 43 8.43 5.26 0.08
C PRO A 43 9.58 4.30 0.36
N ILE A 44 9.69 3.85 1.61
CA ILE A 44 10.66 2.85 2.05
C ILE A 44 9.91 1.54 2.21
N TYR A 45 10.23 0.57 1.37
CA TYR A 45 9.68 -0.78 1.46
C TYR A 45 10.69 -1.68 2.16
N ASP A 46 10.19 -2.52 3.05
CA ASP A 46 10.95 -3.58 3.69
C ASP A 46 10.51 -4.93 3.13
N PHE A 47 11.47 -5.73 2.65
CA PHE A 47 11.18 -7.06 2.15
C PHE A 47 10.98 -8.01 3.33
N LYS A 48 9.74 -8.41 3.58
CA LYS A 48 9.38 -9.29 4.69
C LYS A 48 9.45 -10.78 4.36
N GLY A 49 9.47 -11.13 3.07
CA GLY A 49 9.38 -12.52 2.61
C GLY A 49 8.33 -12.69 1.53
N PHE A 50 7.95 -13.94 1.29
CA PHE A 50 6.90 -14.31 0.33
C PHE A 50 5.69 -14.84 1.10
N GLU A 51 4.51 -14.36 0.75
CA GLU A 51 3.27 -15.03 1.07
C GLU A 51 3.06 -16.14 0.03
N VAL A 52 2.94 -17.39 0.48
CA VAL A 52 2.76 -18.54 -0.40
C VAL A 52 1.30 -18.92 -0.38
N GLN A 53 0.64 -18.78 -1.53
CA GLN A 53 -0.78 -19.09 -1.69
C GLN A 53 -0.97 -20.27 -2.65
N LYS A 54 -2.05 -21.04 -2.41
CA LYS A 54 -2.48 -22.09 -3.34
C LYS A 54 -3.42 -21.50 -4.37
N ILE A 55 -3.27 -21.94 -5.61
CA ILE A 55 -4.13 -21.55 -6.73
C ILE A 55 -5.04 -22.73 -7.06
N CYS A 56 -6.32 -22.45 -7.30
CA CYS A 56 -7.26 -23.47 -7.78
C CYS A 56 -6.99 -23.80 -9.25
N ASP A 57 -6.73 -25.07 -9.55
CA ASP A 57 -6.47 -25.54 -10.92
C ASP A 57 -7.65 -25.38 -11.90
N ARG A 58 -8.85 -25.04 -11.41
CA ARG A 58 -10.08 -24.92 -12.24
C ARG A 58 -10.39 -23.49 -12.64
N CYS A 59 -10.34 -22.56 -11.69
CA CYS A 59 -10.68 -21.17 -11.93
C CYS A 59 -9.46 -20.24 -11.91
N ASN A 60 -8.28 -20.74 -11.56
CA ASN A 60 -7.03 -19.97 -11.47
C ASN A 60 -7.09 -18.81 -10.45
N GLU A 61 -8.04 -18.86 -9.52
CA GLU A 61 -8.15 -17.95 -8.37
C GLU A 61 -7.39 -18.54 -7.17
N VAL A 62 -7.06 -17.70 -6.19
CA VAL A 62 -6.51 -18.15 -4.90
C VAL A 62 -7.52 -19.08 -4.22
N GLU A 63 -7.09 -20.22 -3.68
CA GLU A 63 -8.00 -21.22 -3.08
C GLU A 63 -8.88 -20.63 -1.96
N GLU A 64 -8.40 -19.63 -1.23
CA GLU A 64 -9.18 -18.92 -0.19
C GLU A 64 -10.36 -18.12 -0.76
N GLU A 65 -10.26 -17.69 -2.02
CA GLU A 65 -11.30 -16.96 -2.76
C GLU A 65 -12.03 -17.87 -3.77
N CYS A 66 -11.64 -19.15 -3.81
CA CYS A 66 -12.17 -20.12 -4.73
C CYS A 66 -13.47 -20.74 -4.21
N TYR A 67 -14.53 -20.62 -5.00
CA TYR A 67 -15.81 -21.28 -4.73
C TYR A 67 -15.98 -22.61 -5.48
N CYS A 68 -14.95 -23.14 -6.14
CA CYS A 68 -15.04 -24.41 -6.88
C CYS A 68 -15.28 -25.64 -5.99
N ASN A 69 -15.13 -25.50 -4.66
CA ASN A 69 -15.46 -26.53 -3.66
C ASN A 69 -16.78 -26.27 -2.90
N ALA A 70 -17.56 -25.24 -3.27
CA ALA A 70 -18.82 -24.91 -2.58
C ALA A 70 -19.99 -25.87 -2.89
N GLU A 71 -19.78 -26.84 -3.78
CA GLU A 71 -20.75 -27.89 -4.08
C GLU A 71 -20.20 -29.25 -3.64
N GLY A 72 -20.40 -29.61 -2.36
CA GLY A 72 -19.93 -30.91 -1.87
C GLY A 72 -20.10 -31.27 -0.40
N THR A 73 -20.86 -30.52 0.41
CA THR A 73 -21.19 -30.93 1.79
C THR A 73 -22.64 -31.38 1.91
N GLU A 74 -22.97 -32.46 1.22
CA GLU A 74 -24.09 -33.33 1.57
C GLU A 74 -23.53 -34.75 1.79
N LYS A 75 -23.24 -35.08 3.05
CA LYS A 75 -23.28 -36.45 3.57
C LYS A 75 -23.72 -36.43 5.02
#